data_AF-A0AAU7CJQ9-F1
#
_entry.id   AF-A0AAU7CJQ9-F1
#
_cell.length_a   1.000
_cell.length_b   1.000
_cell.length_c   1.000
_cell.angle_alpha   90.00
_cell.angle_beta   90.00
_cell.angle_gamma   90.00
#
_symmetry.space_group_name_H-M   'P 1'
#
loop_
_entity.id
_entity.type
_entity.pdbx_description
1 polymer ?
#
loop_
_entity_poly.entity_id
_entity_poly.type
_entity_poly.pdbx_seq_one_letter_code
_entity_poly.pdbx_strand_id
1 'polypeptide(L)' 'MPRTARASAAGYCYHALNRGNARATVFHKDGDYDAFLEMMGANSKGHS' A
#
# COMPACT_ATOMS: atom_id res chain seq x y z
N MET A 1 -3.45 12.24 -19.88
CA MET A 1 -2.11 12.58 -19.38
C MET A 1 -1.49 11.32 -18.79
N PRO A 2 -0.60 10.60 -19.50
CA PRO A 2 0.13 9.50 -18.89
C PRO A 2 1.00 10.05 -17.76
N ARG A 3 0.87 9.48 -16.56
CA ARG A 3 1.72 9.82 -15.42
C ARG A 3 2.80 8.77 -15.28
N THR A 4 4.04 9.20 -15.09
CA THR A 4 5.13 8.32 -14.69
C THR A 4 4.74 7.57 -13.42
N ALA A 5 5.04 6.27 -13.37
CA ALA A 5 4.81 5.45 -12.19
C ALA A 5 5.59 6.03 -10.99
N ARG A 6 4.97 6.05 -9.81
CA ARG A 6 5.62 6.52 -8.60
C ARG A 6 6.43 5.37 -8.01
N ALA A 7 7.75 5.48 -8.09
CA ALA A 7 8.64 4.52 -7.44
C ALA A 7 8.66 4.76 -5.92
N SER A 8 8.73 3.67 -5.15
CA SER A 8 9.02 3.70 -3.71
C SER A 8 10.37 3.01 -3.52
N ALA A 9 11.38 3.78 -3.13
CA ALA A 9 12.76 3.30 -2.98
C ALA A 9 13.02 2.83 -1.55
N ALA A 10 13.89 1.84 -1.37
CA ALA A 10 14.33 1.41 -0.06
C ALA A 10 15.15 2.51 0.66
N GLY A 11 15.22 2.45 1.99
CA GLY A 11 16.03 3.38 2.81
C GLY A 11 15.36 4.73 3.13
N TYR A 12 14.09 4.91 2.73
CA TYR A 12 13.32 6.13 3.01
C TYR A 12 12.11 5.84 3.89
N CYS A 13 11.73 6.84 4.68
CA CYS A 13 10.47 6.82 5.43
C CYS A 13 9.35 7.42 4.57
N TYR A 14 8.29 6.65 4.34
CA TYR A 14 7.12 7.10 3.61
C TYR A 14 5.92 7.25 4.55
N HIS A 15 5.15 8.33 4.37
CA HIS A 15 3.82 8.44 4.95
C HIS A 15 2.81 7.87 3.95
N ALA A 16 2.24 6.71 4.27
CA ALA A 16 1.21 6.06 3.47
C ALA A 16 -0.17 6.32 4.09
N LEU A 17 -1.14 6.67 3.24
CA LEU A 17 -2.52 6.93 3.64
C LEU A 17 -3.45 6.10 2.75
N ASN A 18 -4.35 5.34 3.38
CA ASN A 18 -5.38 4.57 2.68
C ASN A 18 -6.74 5.23 2.92
N ARG A 19 -7.40 5.67 1.84
CA ARG A 19 -8.70 6.36 1.90
C ARG A 19 -9.62 5.79 0.84
N GLY A 20 -10.72 5.19 1.28
CA GLY A 20 -11.73 4.64 0.39
C GLY A 20 -12.37 5.72 -0.47
N ASN A 21 -12.74 5.34 -1.69
CA ASN A 21 -13.41 6.27 -2.60
C ASN A 21 -14.73 6.76 -1.97
N ALA A 22 -15.07 8.03 -2.13
CA ALA A 22 -16.21 8.65 -1.44
C ALA A 22 -16.24 8.47 0.10
N ARG A 23 -15.06 8.30 0.76
CA ARG A 23 -14.93 8.00 2.20
C ARG A 23 -15.50 6.63 2.60
N ALA A 24 -15.58 5.71 1.65
CA ALA A 24 -15.98 4.34 1.94
C ALA A 24 -15.02 3.69 2.95
N THR A 25 -15.57 2.73 3.69
CA THR A 25 -14.80 1.80 4.51
C THR A 25 -13.76 1.09 3.65
N VAL A 26 -12.54 0.96 4.18
CA VAL A 26 -11.38 0.38 3.48
C VAL A 26 -11.18 -1.08 3.85
N PHE A 27 -11.35 -1.42 5.14
CA PHE A 27 -11.23 -2.77 5.68
C PHE A 27 -12.62 -3.21 6.13
N HIS A 28 -13.13 -4.28 5.53
CA HIS A 28 -14.52 -4.74 5.67
C HIS A 28 -14.66 -5.94 6.59
N LYS A 29 -13.56 -6.63 6.89
CA LYS A 29 -13.45 -7.77 7.80
C LYS A 29 -12.27 -7.58 8.73
N ASP A 30 -12.32 -8.23 9.88
CA ASP A 30 -11.30 -8.09 10.94
C ASP A 30 -9.87 -8.38 10.44
N GLY A 31 -9.69 -9.33 9.51
CA GLY A 31 -8.39 -9.70 8.97
C GLY A 31 -7.89 -8.89 7.76
N ASP A 32 -8.67 -7.93 7.23
CA ASP A 32 -8.29 -7.23 6.00
C ASP A 32 -7.06 -6.32 6.21
N TYR A 33 -6.89 -5.77 7.42
CA TYR A 33 -5.72 -4.97 7.76
C TYR A 33 -4.45 -5.83 7.83
N ASP A 34 -4.54 -7.01 8.45
CA ASP A 34 -3.41 -7.93 8.55
C ASP A 34 -2.98 -8.44 7.17
N ALA A 35 -3.95 -8.81 6.32
CA ALA A 35 -3.68 -9.20 4.94
C ALA A 35 -3.02 -8.05 4.12
N PHE A 36 -3.44 -6.80 4.35
CA PHE A 36 -2.79 -5.64 3.75
C PHE A 36 -1.33 -5.49 4.21
N LEU A 37 -1.05 -5.62 5.51
CA LEU A 37 0.32 -5.56 6.03
C LEU A 37 1.18 -6.71 5.49
N GLU A 38 0.61 -7.91 5.37
CA GLU A 38 1.30 -9.05 4.76
C GLU A 38 1.64 -8.73 3.29
N MET A 39 0.72 -8.20 2.50
CA MET A 39 1.00 -7.80 1.11
C MET A 39 2.10 -6.73 1.02
N MET A 40 2.06 -5.74 1.91
CA MET A 40 3.05 -4.67 1.99
C MET A 40 4.44 -5.19 2.37
N GLY A 41 4.51 -6.18 3.27
CA GLY A 41 5.76 -6.82 3.68
C GLY A 41 6.27 -7.87 2.68
N ALA A 42 5.36 -8.64 2.06
CA ALA A 42 5.69 -9.71 1.12
C ALA A 42 6.32 -9.19 -0.18
N ASN A 43 5.93 -7.98 -0.62
CA ASN A 43 6.53 -7.30 -1.77
C ASN A 43 7.88 -6.61 -1.46
N SER A 44 8.45 -6.78 -0.25
CA SER A 44 9.80 -6.28 0.06
C SER A 44 10.93 -7.15 -0.52
N LYS A 45 10.62 -8.34 -1.04
CA LYS A 45 11.58 -9.09 -1.88
C LYS A 45 11.65 -8.39 -3.23
N GLY A 46 12.63 -7.50 -3.34
CA GLY A 46 12.79 -6.56 -4.44
C GLY A 46 12.61 -7.21 -5.81
N HIS A 47 11.95 -6.46 -6.70
CA HIS A 47 12.24 -6.53 -8.12
C HIS A 47 13.76 -6.42 -8.30
N SER A 48 14.41 -7.54 -8.57
CA SER A 48 15.72 -7.60 -9.21
C SER A 48 15.55 -7.37 -10.70
#